data_AF-A0A7C7ECD6-F1
#
_entry.id   AF-A0A7C7ECD6-F1
#
_cell.length_a   1.000
_cell.length_b   1.000
_cell.length_c   1.000
_cell.angle_alpha   90.00
_cell.angle_beta   90.00
_cell.angle_gamma   90.00
#
_symmetry.space_group_name_H-M   'P 1'
#
loop_
_entity.id
_entity.type
_entity.pdbx_description
1 polymer ?
#
loop_
_entity_poly.entity_id
_entity_poly.type
_entity_poly.pdbx_seq_one_letter_code
_entity_poly.pdbx_strand_id
1 'polypeptide(L)'
;MGLINQKVIHKMYGEGIIISYENQSITVRFQQGDKKFIYPDAFDGYLTPVDSLFAEKIKRELELIKISKKEEKEPQIKHIQQERGFSNKNHNKEIKKFYIRANIAFKCNYCDGGRSTEQVGFNGVCSDDIIRYNIEKAKRVWCSLDECLCSQYLKGEITGCKLEDSYNSGYLVCYESQMLRDWKALAGIVHTGERKGQPMKLNQVQVNSLCVLTTRDPYSHERDRYIFAVFLVDEAFEGDNRDEGFVTTRSNFRIKLSPHEAHKMLFWNYYANDSQPEVAAWGTGLHRYLDDEQAIQILQDINKLKQGTKDEKLANSFLEYFALVNNIDINRIPEKNGALQRI
;
A
#
# COMPACT_ATOMS: atom_id res chain seq x y z
N MET A 1 -12.06 35.69 15.26
CA MET A 1 -11.45 35.59 13.92
C MET A 1 -12.00 34.37 13.21
N GLY A 2 -12.61 34.58 12.03
CA GLY A 2 -13.19 33.51 11.22
C GLY A 2 -12.13 32.73 10.44
N LEU A 3 -12.46 31.48 10.11
CA LEU A 3 -11.64 30.58 9.29
C LEU A 3 -11.58 31.01 7.81
N ILE A 4 -12.65 31.63 7.33
CA ILE A 4 -12.78 32.12 5.96
C ILE A 4 -11.89 33.36 5.77
N ASN A 5 -11.30 33.48 4.58
CA ASN A 5 -10.34 34.51 4.14
C ASN A 5 -8.94 34.42 4.77
N GLN A 6 -8.63 33.34 5.49
CA GLN A 6 -7.27 33.11 5.96
C GLN A 6 -6.37 32.60 4.83
N LYS A 7 -5.15 33.14 4.76
CA LYS A 7 -4.11 32.71 3.82
C LYS A 7 -3.36 31.51 4.37
N VAL A 8 -3.17 30.50 3.53
CA VAL A 8 -2.47 29.26 3.84
C VAL A 8 -1.52 28.90 2.70
N ILE A 9 -0.47 28.15 3.02
CA ILE A 9 0.48 27.61 2.03
C ILE A 9 0.39 26.09 2.05
N HIS A 10 0.14 25.48 0.89
CA HIS A 10 0.21 24.04 0.70
C HIS A 10 1.53 23.67 0.00
N LYS A 11 2.20 22.61 0.45
CA LYS A 11 3.51 22.20 -0.08
C LYS A 11 3.53 21.96 -1.60
N MET A 12 2.43 21.47 -2.18
CA MET A 12 2.31 21.19 -3.62
C MET A 12 1.55 22.25 -4.42
N TYR A 13 0.59 22.95 -3.79
CA TYR A 13 -0.34 23.84 -4.50
C TYR A 13 -0.04 25.32 -4.29
N GLY A 14 1.00 25.62 -3.50
CA GLY A 14 1.44 26.98 -3.21
C GLY A 14 0.47 27.72 -2.30
N GLU A 15 0.40 29.04 -2.49
CA GLU A 15 -0.47 29.93 -1.72
C GLU A 15 -1.95 29.71 -2.06
N GLY A 16 -2.78 29.67 -1.03
CA GLY A 16 -4.23 29.57 -1.16
C GLY A 16 -4.98 30.33 -0.09
N ILE A 17 -6.27 30.56 -0.33
CA ILE A 17 -7.17 31.28 0.58
C ILE A 17 -8.33 30.38 0.95
N ILE A 18 -8.66 30.29 2.24
CA ILE A 18 -9.83 29.53 2.71
C ILE A 18 -11.11 30.27 2.29
N ILE A 19 -11.94 29.64 1.49
CA ILE A 19 -13.17 30.24 0.92
C ILE A 19 -14.46 29.68 1.55
N SER A 20 -14.44 28.49 2.14
CA SER A 20 -15.60 27.93 2.85
C SER A 20 -15.18 27.00 3.99
N TYR A 21 -16.06 26.85 4.97
CA TYR A 21 -15.93 25.90 6.08
C TYR A 21 -17.29 25.25 6.36
N GLU A 22 -17.40 23.95 6.07
CA GLU A 22 -18.62 23.16 6.21
C GLU A 22 -18.26 21.72 6.59
N ASN A 23 -19.03 21.10 7.50
CA ASN A 23 -18.85 19.69 7.90
C ASN A 23 -17.40 19.34 8.27
N GLN A 24 -16.78 20.13 9.16
CA GLN A 24 -15.37 19.96 9.59
C GLN A 24 -14.37 19.96 8.44
N SER A 25 -14.71 20.56 7.30
CA SER A 25 -13.82 20.67 6.14
C SER A 25 -13.72 22.11 5.70
N ILE A 26 -12.51 22.54 5.35
CA ILE A 26 -12.24 23.82 4.70
C ILE A 26 -12.03 23.62 3.20
N THR A 27 -12.56 24.54 2.39
CA THR A 27 -12.19 24.63 0.97
C THR A 27 -11.19 25.76 0.79
N VAL A 28 -10.06 25.46 0.18
CA VAL A 28 -8.98 26.41 -0.11
C VAL A 28 -8.91 26.62 -1.62
N ARG A 29 -8.96 27.88 -2.04
CA ARG A 29 -8.76 28.29 -3.42
C ARG A 29 -7.27 28.50 -3.70
N PHE A 30 -6.70 27.69 -4.59
CA PHE A 30 -5.34 27.85 -5.11
C PHE A 30 -5.37 28.38 -6.55
N GLN A 31 -4.23 28.82 -7.08
CA GLN A 31 -4.12 29.19 -8.52
C GLN A 31 -4.54 28.05 -9.46
N GLN A 32 -4.32 26.79 -9.04
CA GLN A 32 -4.62 25.59 -9.82
C GLN A 32 -6.05 25.05 -9.57
N GLY A 33 -6.87 25.75 -8.79
CA GLY A 33 -8.26 25.39 -8.50
C GLY A 33 -8.57 25.21 -7.00
N ASP A 34 -9.84 24.94 -6.72
CA ASP A 34 -10.36 24.78 -5.36
C ASP A 34 -10.13 23.35 -4.85
N LYS A 35 -9.62 23.21 -3.62
CA LYS A 35 -9.33 21.91 -2.96
C LYS A 35 -9.90 21.89 -1.55
N LYS A 36 -10.43 20.73 -1.14
CA LYS A 36 -11.09 20.54 0.16
C LYS A 36 -10.19 19.76 1.12
N PHE A 37 -10.07 20.23 2.36
CA PHE A 37 -9.23 19.64 3.40
C PHE A 37 -10.00 19.51 4.71
N ILE A 38 -9.64 18.53 5.55
CA ILE A 38 -10.27 18.30 6.85
C ILE A 38 -9.68 19.28 7.89
N TYR A 39 -10.54 19.94 8.65
CA TYR A 39 -10.16 20.88 9.70
C TYR A 39 -10.33 20.24 11.09
N PRO A 40 -9.40 20.44 12.05
CA PRO A 40 -8.14 21.17 11.92
C PRO A 40 -6.96 20.30 11.39
N ASP A 41 -7.18 19.01 11.14
CA ASP A 41 -6.12 18.02 10.83
C ASP A 41 -5.23 18.36 9.62
N ALA A 42 -5.75 19.07 8.62
CA ALA A 42 -4.97 19.50 7.45
C ALA A 42 -3.79 20.41 7.81
N PHE A 43 -3.84 21.08 8.97
CA PHE A 43 -2.73 21.89 9.46
C PHE A 43 -1.63 21.08 10.16
N ASP A 44 -1.82 19.76 10.35
CA ASP A 44 -0.80 18.82 10.83
C ASP A 44 0.06 18.28 9.67
N GLY A 45 0.55 19.20 8.81
CA GLY A 45 1.59 18.90 7.81
C GLY A 45 1.27 19.16 6.34
N TYR A 46 0.00 19.46 6.00
CA TYR A 46 -0.43 19.75 4.62
C TYR A 46 -0.57 21.26 4.35
N LEU A 47 -1.19 22.00 5.28
CA LEU A 47 -1.41 23.45 5.19
C LEU A 47 -0.64 24.18 6.29
N THR A 48 0.05 25.26 5.92
CA THR A 48 0.73 26.16 6.85
C THR A 48 0.02 27.51 6.86
N PRO A 49 -0.50 27.99 8.01
CA PRO A 49 -1.08 29.33 8.11
C PRO A 49 -0.02 30.41 7.88
N VAL A 50 -0.36 31.46 7.14
CA VAL A 50 0.54 32.61 6.92
C VAL A 50 0.48 33.59 8.10
N ASP A 51 -0.71 33.78 8.66
CA ASP A 51 -0.92 34.66 9.82
C ASP A 51 -0.46 33.98 11.12
N SER A 52 0.38 34.67 11.90
CA SER A 52 1.01 34.11 13.11
C SER A 52 0.01 33.90 14.25
N LEU A 53 -0.98 34.78 14.41
CA LEU A 53 -2.01 34.65 15.44
C LEU A 53 -2.96 33.48 15.12
N PHE A 54 -3.29 33.30 13.84
CA PHE A 54 -4.05 32.15 13.37
C PHE A 54 -3.26 30.85 13.52
N ALA A 55 -1.95 30.85 13.21
CA ALA A 55 -1.08 29.70 13.39
C ALA A 55 -1.03 29.21 14.85
N GLU A 56 -0.89 30.13 15.81
CA GLU A 56 -0.89 29.78 17.24
C GLU A 56 -2.21 29.18 17.69
N LYS A 57 -3.34 29.71 17.21
CA LYS A 57 -4.67 29.19 17.53
C LYS A 57 -4.84 27.75 17.05
N ILE A 58 -4.47 27.47 15.79
CA ILE A 58 -4.55 26.13 15.21
C ILE A 58 -3.63 25.15 15.93
N LYS A 59 -2.42 25.59 16.30
CA LYS A 59 -1.49 24.76 17.06
C LYS A 59 -2.08 24.34 18.42
N ARG A 60 -2.68 25.28 19.16
CA ARG A 60 -3.34 24.96 20.44
C ARG A 60 -4.53 24.00 20.25
N GLU A 61 -5.32 24.18 19.20
CA GLU A 61 -6.45 23.29 18.89
C GLU A 61 -5.98 21.86 18.57
N LEU A 62 -4.90 21.71 17.79
CA LEU A 62 -4.28 20.41 17.51
C LEU A 62 -3.67 19.75 18.75
N GLU A 63 -3.05 20.52 19.65
CA GLU A 63 -2.51 20.00 20.91
C GLU A 63 -3.61 19.51 21.85
N LEU A 64 -4.72 20.25 21.99
CA LEU A 64 -5.87 19.84 22.80
C LEU A 64 -6.51 18.55 22.26
N ILE A 65 -6.62 18.39 20.94
CA ILE A 65 -7.11 17.16 20.31
C ILE A 65 -6.14 15.99 20.53
N LYS A 66 -4.82 16.24 20.58
CA LYS A 66 -3.82 15.20 20.86
C LYS A 66 -3.87 14.75 22.33
N ILE A 67 -4.16 15.66 23.26
CA ILE A 67 -4.32 15.36 24.69
C ILE A 67 -5.62 14.57 24.94
N SER A 68 -6.76 15.01 24.40
CA SER A 68 -8.03 14.28 24.57
C SER A 68 -7.98 12.87 23.97
N LYS A 69 -7.34 12.69 22.80
CA LYS A 69 -7.10 11.36 22.20
C LYS A 69 -6.16 10.46 23.03
N LYS A 70 -5.34 11.01 23.93
CA LYS A 70 -4.51 10.22 24.86
C LYS A 70 -5.31 9.83 26.10
N GLU A 71 -6.05 10.78 26.69
CA GLU A 71 -6.90 10.56 27.86
C GLU A 71 -8.07 9.59 27.58
N GLU A 72 -8.58 9.52 26.35
CA GLU A 72 -9.61 8.56 25.94
C GLU A 72 -9.07 7.12 25.71
N LYS A 73 -7.78 6.93 25.43
CA LYS A 73 -7.18 5.61 25.12
C LYS A 73 -6.81 4.80 26.37
N GLU A 74 -6.41 5.44 27.46
CA GLU A 74 -6.04 4.76 28.71
C GLU A 74 -7.20 4.03 29.43
N PRO A 75 -8.43 4.58 29.54
CA PRO A 75 -9.56 3.87 30.14
C PRO A 75 -10.18 2.81 29.21
N GLN A 76 -10.08 2.97 27.88
CA GLN A 76 -10.64 2.01 26.91
C GLN A 76 -9.89 0.66 26.93
N ILE A 77 -8.57 0.65 27.14
CA ILE A 77 -7.77 -0.59 27.24
C ILE A 77 -8.15 -1.42 28.47
N LYS A 78 -8.54 -0.77 29.58
CA LYS A 78 -8.96 -1.44 30.83
C LYS A 78 -10.39 -2.00 30.76
N HIS A 79 -11.32 -1.32 30.07
CA HIS A 79 -12.70 -1.78 29.91
C HIS A 79 -12.85 -2.99 28.97
N ILE A 80 -12.02 -3.10 27.92
CA ILE A 80 -12.09 -4.19 26.92
C ILE A 80 -11.81 -5.59 27.53
N GLN A 81 -11.10 -5.67 28.66
CA GLN A 81 -10.82 -6.95 29.32
C GLN A 81 -12.00 -7.49 30.17
N GLN A 82 -12.99 -6.65 30.52
CA GLN A 82 -14.11 -7.06 31.39
C GLN A 82 -15.44 -7.26 30.65
N GLU A 83 -15.64 -6.71 29.46
CA GLU A 83 -16.93 -6.73 28.75
C GLU A 83 -17.02 -7.82 27.66
N ARG A 84 -16.63 -9.07 27.97
CA ARG A 84 -16.97 -10.27 27.17
C ARG A 84 -18.37 -10.85 27.50
N GLY A 85 -19.24 -10.05 28.11
CA GLY A 85 -20.59 -10.48 28.48
C GLY A 85 -21.65 -9.45 28.09
N PHE A 86 -22.54 -9.88 27.19
CA PHE A 86 -23.87 -9.33 26.87
C PHE A 86 -24.01 -8.24 25.79
N SER A 87 -24.97 -8.53 24.91
CA SER A 87 -25.29 -7.89 23.63
C SER A 87 -26.10 -6.59 23.71
N ASN A 88 -25.99 -5.85 22.59
CA ASN A 88 -27.00 -5.05 21.88
C ASN A 88 -27.57 -3.79 22.55
N LYS A 89 -27.32 -2.63 21.91
CA LYS A 89 -28.36 -1.83 21.22
C LYS A 89 -27.76 -0.69 20.37
N ASN A 90 -28.50 -0.40 19.30
CA ASN A 90 -28.21 0.55 18.23
C ASN A 90 -28.07 2.02 18.69
N HIS A 91 -27.04 2.69 18.21
CA HIS A 91 -27.07 4.09 17.78
C HIS A 91 -26.03 4.33 16.68
N ASN A 92 -26.46 4.91 15.55
CA ASN A 92 -25.61 5.32 14.42
C ASN A 92 -24.61 6.40 14.84
N LYS A 93 -23.49 6.01 15.44
CA LYS A 93 -22.20 6.68 15.31
C LYS A 93 -21.38 5.82 14.36
N GLU A 94 -20.70 6.41 13.39
CA GLU A 94 -19.67 5.69 12.63
C GLU A 94 -18.62 5.18 13.61
N ILE A 95 -18.75 3.93 14.02
CA ILE A 95 -17.76 3.23 14.82
C ILE A 95 -16.53 3.16 13.92
N LYS A 96 -15.50 3.97 14.20
CA LYS A 96 -14.18 3.76 13.61
C LYS A 96 -13.76 2.34 14.01
N LYS A 97 -13.85 1.41 13.06
CA LYS A 97 -13.44 0.03 13.25
C LYS A 97 -11.96 0.04 13.66
N PHE A 98 -11.67 -0.45 14.86
CA PHE A 98 -10.29 -0.61 15.30
C PHE A 98 -9.74 -1.87 14.62
N TYR A 99 -8.76 -1.69 13.74
CA TYR A 99 -8.08 -2.78 13.06
C TYR A 99 -6.75 -3.07 13.75
N ILE A 100 -6.50 -4.34 14.04
CA ILE A 100 -5.18 -4.81 14.47
C ILE A 100 -4.22 -4.60 13.28
N ARG A 101 -3.04 -4.02 13.55
CA ARG A 101 -2.02 -3.78 12.53
C ARG A 101 -1.56 -5.11 11.96
N ALA A 102 -1.47 -5.21 10.64
CA ALA A 102 -1.01 -6.39 9.94
C ALA A 102 -0.03 -6.04 8.82
N ASN A 103 0.80 -7.01 8.45
CA ASN A 103 1.61 -6.96 7.25
C ASN A 103 0.73 -7.23 6.02
N ILE A 104 1.22 -6.93 4.82
CA ILE A 104 0.40 -7.02 3.61
C ILE A 104 1.16 -7.65 2.45
N ALA A 105 0.50 -8.55 1.72
CA ALA A 105 0.97 -9.09 0.46
C ALA A 105 0.06 -8.65 -0.69
N PHE A 106 0.64 -8.11 -1.77
CA PHE A 106 -0.08 -7.72 -2.98
C PHE A 106 0.03 -8.78 -4.08
N LYS A 107 -1.09 -9.00 -4.79
CA LYS A 107 -1.15 -9.81 -6.01
C LYS A 107 -0.99 -8.89 -7.21
N CYS A 108 0.23 -8.88 -7.73
CA CYS A 108 0.56 -8.13 -8.93
C CYS A 108 0.31 -8.99 -10.17
N ASN A 109 -0.14 -8.38 -11.26
CA ASN A 109 -0.03 -9.00 -12.57
C ASN A 109 1.43 -9.05 -13.00
N TYR A 110 1.79 -9.94 -13.92
CA TYR A 110 3.19 -10.03 -14.34
C TYR A 110 3.55 -8.83 -15.22
N CYS A 111 4.67 -8.18 -14.91
CA CYS A 111 5.24 -7.08 -15.67
C CYS A 111 6.75 -7.29 -15.77
N ASP A 112 7.27 -7.45 -16.97
CA ASP A 112 8.70 -7.62 -17.25
C ASP A 112 9.41 -6.29 -17.59
N GLY A 113 8.71 -5.17 -17.47
CA GLY A 113 9.31 -3.85 -17.68
C GLY A 113 10.49 -3.60 -16.75
N GLY A 114 11.65 -3.31 -17.31
CA GLY A 114 12.90 -3.16 -16.55
C GLY A 114 13.54 -4.47 -16.08
N ARG A 115 13.14 -5.62 -16.64
CA ARG A 115 13.74 -6.92 -16.35
C ARG A 115 15.25 -6.93 -16.62
N SER A 116 15.99 -7.58 -15.72
CA SER A 116 17.44 -7.78 -15.81
C SER A 116 17.87 -9.01 -15.01
N THR A 117 19.17 -9.27 -14.93
CA THR A 117 19.70 -10.31 -14.02
C THR A 117 19.46 -9.98 -12.54
N GLU A 118 19.23 -8.71 -12.20
CA GLU A 118 19.09 -8.21 -10.83
C GLU A 118 17.63 -7.95 -10.43
N GLN A 119 16.69 -8.04 -11.36
CA GLN A 119 15.29 -7.68 -11.13
C GLN A 119 14.33 -8.39 -12.09
N VAL A 120 13.22 -8.88 -11.56
CA VAL A 120 12.16 -9.58 -12.31
C VAL A 120 11.49 -8.69 -13.39
N GLY A 121 11.25 -7.43 -13.07
CA GLY A 121 10.51 -6.46 -13.88
C GLY A 121 9.92 -5.38 -12.97
N PHE A 122 8.71 -4.88 -13.23
CA PHE A 122 8.02 -3.89 -12.38
C PHE A 122 8.67 -2.49 -12.27
N ASN A 123 9.50 -2.12 -13.25
CA ASN A 123 10.14 -0.79 -13.33
C ASN A 123 10.26 -0.36 -14.80
N GLY A 124 9.14 -0.41 -15.50
CA GLY A 124 9.03 -0.12 -16.93
C GLY A 124 7.71 -0.63 -17.50
N VAL A 125 7.45 -0.28 -18.76
CA VAL A 125 6.34 -0.85 -19.52
C VAL A 125 6.65 -2.30 -19.91
N CYS A 126 5.62 -3.13 -20.04
CA CYS A 126 5.77 -4.53 -20.44
C CYS A 126 6.34 -4.65 -21.87
N SER A 127 7.06 -5.72 -22.14
CA SER A 127 7.43 -6.08 -23.52
C SER A 127 6.19 -6.45 -24.34
N ASP A 128 6.32 -6.41 -25.67
CA ASP A 128 5.30 -6.84 -26.63
C ASP A 128 4.66 -8.20 -26.27
N ASP A 129 5.49 -9.19 -25.90
CA ASP A 129 5.02 -10.54 -25.58
C ASP A 129 4.20 -10.56 -24.30
N ILE A 130 4.62 -9.79 -23.29
CA ILE A 130 3.88 -9.69 -22.03
C ILE A 130 2.62 -8.84 -22.17
N ILE A 131 2.63 -7.80 -23.01
CA ILE A 131 1.43 -7.04 -23.38
C ILE A 131 0.40 -7.99 -24.02
N ARG A 132 0.79 -8.74 -25.07
CA ARG A 132 -0.10 -9.72 -25.72
C ARG A 132 -0.59 -10.77 -24.73
N TYR A 133 0.29 -11.33 -23.91
CA TYR A 133 -0.10 -12.30 -22.89
C TYR A 133 -1.13 -11.72 -21.92
N ASN A 134 -0.86 -10.55 -21.33
CA ASN A 134 -1.73 -9.95 -20.34
C ASN A 134 -3.12 -9.60 -20.91
N ILE A 135 -3.19 -9.18 -22.18
CA ILE A 135 -4.44 -8.78 -22.83
C ILE A 135 -5.20 -9.98 -23.40
N GLU A 136 -4.56 -10.80 -24.23
CA GLU A 136 -5.23 -11.81 -25.05
C GLU A 136 -5.38 -13.16 -24.33
N LYS A 137 -4.39 -13.54 -23.52
CA LYS A 137 -4.34 -14.86 -22.87
C LYS A 137 -4.83 -14.80 -21.44
N ALA A 138 -4.23 -13.94 -20.63
CA ALA A 138 -4.55 -13.81 -19.21
C ALA A 138 -5.76 -12.91 -18.95
N LYS A 139 -6.18 -12.10 -19.94
CA LYS A 139 -7.33 -11.19 -19.89
C LYS A 139 -7.35 -10.35 -18.60
N ARG A 140 -6.20 -9.76 -18.27
CA ARG A 140 -6.04 -8.96 -17.05
C ARG A 140 -6.90 -7.73 -17.15
N VAL A 141 -7.73 -7.52 -16.12
CA VAL A 141 -8.81 -6.53 -16.17
C VAL A 141 -8.32 -5.17 -16.64
N TRP A 142 -7.32 -4.56 -15.97
CA TRP A 142 -6.76 -3.27 -16.38
C TRP A 142 -6.17 -3.31 -17.79
N CYS A 143 -5.33 -4.31 -18.09
CA CYS A 143 -4.66 -4.41 -19.39
C CYS A 143 -5.64 -4.52 -20.56
N SER A 144 -6.81 -5.13 -20.34
CA SER A 144 -7.84 -5.35 -21.36
C SER A 144 -8.81 -4.16 -21.51
N LEU A 145 -8.67 -3.07 -20.75
CA LEU A 145 -9.50 -1.87 -20.92
C LEU A 145 -9.02 -1.01 -22.10
N ASP A 146 -9.93 -0.24 -22.68
CA ASP A 146 -9.64 0.64 -23.82
C ASP A 146 -8.78 1.85 -23.41
N GLU A 147 -8.93 2.31 -22.17
CA GLU A 147 -8.12 3.38 -21.57
C GLU A 147 -6.69 2.94 -21.21
N CYS A 148 -6.37 1.63 -21.24
CA CYS A 148 -5.03 1.16 -20.92
C CYS A 148 -4.06 1.45 -22.07
N LEU A 149 -2.95 2.14 -21.79
CA LEU A 149 -1.97 2.48 -22.83
C LEU A 149 -1.35 1.25 -23.50
N CYS A 150 -1.16 0.13 -22.79
CA CYS A 150 -0.69 -1.12 -23.41
C CYS A 150 -1.72 -1.69 -24.39
N SER A 151 -3.02 -1.52 -24.12
CA SER A 151 -4.11 -1.92 -25.02
C SER A 151 -4.16 -1.03 -26.25
N GLN A 152 -4.08 0.29 -26.06
CA GLN A 152 -4.01 1.27 -27.15
C GLN A 152 -2.81 1.01 -28.05
N TYR A 153 -1.65 0.69 -27.46
CA TYR A 153 -0.45 0.30 -28.22
C TYR A 153 -0.68 -0.97 -29.03
N LEU A 154 -1.23 -2.03 -28.42
CA LEU A 154 -1.50 -3.29 -29.11
C LEU A 154 -2.49 -3.13 -30.28
N LYS A 155 -3.45 -2.19 -30.17
CA LYS A 155 -4.40 -1.84 -31.23
C LYS A 155 -3.82 -0.90 -32.31
N GLY A 156 -2.59 -0.41 -32.12
CA GLY A 156 -1.95 0.55 -33.03
C GLY A 156 -2.46 1.99 -32.90
N GLU A 157 -3.17 2.32 -31.82
CA GLU A 157 -3.69 3.67 -31.54
C GLU A 157 -2.57 4.63 -31.06
N ILE A 158 -1.58 4.08 -30.35
CA ILE A 158 -0.35 4.79 -29.97
C ILE A 158 0.88 3.99 -30.39
N THR A 159 2.00 4.68 -30.58
CA THR A 159 3.29 4.03 -30.88
C THR A 159 3.95 3.50 -29.60
N GLY A 160 4.88 2.55 -29.77
CA GLY A 160 5.71 2.06 -28.64
C GLY A 160 6.51 3.20 -27.99
N CYS A 161 7.06 4.11 -28.78
CA CYS A 161 7.73 5.30 -28.25
C CYS A 161 6.80 6.16 -27.39
N LYS A 162 5.53 6.34 -27.79
CA LYS A 162 4.56 7.10 -27.00
C LYS A 162 4.26 6.42 -25.66
N LEU A 163 4.14 5.08 -25.66
CA LEU A 163 3.95 4.29 -24.45
C LEU A 163 5.14 4.42 -23.49
N GLU A 164 6.37 4.34 -24.00
CA GLU A 164 7.60 4.54 -23.23
C GLU A 164 7.74 5.97 -22.72
N ASP A 165 7.48 6.97 -23.56
CA ASP A 165 7.51 8.39 -23.18
C ASP A 165 6.53 8.70 -22.05
N SER A 166 5.33 8.12 -22.10
CA SER A 166 4.36 8.21 -21.01
C SER A 166 4.98 7.69 -19.70
N TYR A 167 5.56 6.49 -19.69
CA TYR A 167 6.23 5.97 -18.50
C TYR A 167 7.40 6.87 -18.03
N ASN A 168 8.26 7.29 -18.94
CA ASN A 168 9.45 8.09 -18.66
C ASN A 168 9.11 9.50 -18.14
N SER A 169 7.96 10.06 -18.53
CA SER A 169 7.43 11.32 -18.01
C SER A 169 6.87 11.23 -16.59
N GLY A 170 6.81 10.02 -16.00
CA GLY A 170 6.20 9.78 -14.70
C GLY A 170 4.68 9.57 -14.75
N TYR A 171 4.09 9.50 -15.95
CA TYR A 171 2.66 9.18 -16.10
C TYR A 171 2.36 7.75 -15.61
N LEU A 172 1.19 7.57 -14.97
CA LEU A 172 0.71 6.29 -14.49
C LEU A 172 0.22 5.43 -15.66
N VAL A 173 1.07 4.51 -16.15
CA VAL A 173 0.71 3.54 -17.21
C VAL A 173 -0.11 2.39 -16.63
N CYS A 174 0.41 1.73 -15.60
CA CYS A 174 -0.31 0.81 -14.73
C CYS A 174 0.38 0.75 -13.36
N TYR A 175 -0.25 0.11 -12.38
CA TYR A 175 0.35 -0.03 -11.05
C TYR A 175 1.66 -0.83 -11.12
N GLU A 176 1.68 -1.93 -11.87
CA GLU A 176 2.85 -2.81 -11.96
C GLU A 176 4.06 -2.15 -12.63
N SER A 177 3.87 -1.29 -13.63
CA SER A 177 4.99 -0.69 -14.37
C SER A 177 5.85 0.24 -13.52
N GLN A 178 5.26 0.89 -12.51
CA GLN A 178 5.94 1.88 -11.67
C GLN A 178 6.23 1.40 -10.25
N MET A 179 5.86 0.17 -9.92
CA MET A 179 5.83 -0.33 -8.55
C MET A 179 7.20 -0.25 -7.87
N LEU A 180 8.28 -0.64 -8.56
CA LEU A 180 9.65 -0.56 -8.02
C LEU A 180 10.35 0.77 -8.31
N ARG A 181 9.79 1.62 -9.17
CA ARG A 181 10.22 3.02 -9.34
C ARG A 181 9.84 3.82 -8.10
N ASP A 182 8.57 3.73 -7.73
CA ASP A 182 7.96 4.57 -6.71
C ASP A 182 7.88 3.87 -5.34
N TRP A 183 8.19 2.56 -5.29
CA TRP A 183 8.04 1.71 -4.10
C TRP A 183 6.67 1.87 -3.44
N LYS A 184 5.63 1.89 -4.28
CA LYS A 184 4.24 2.16 -3.91
C LYS A 184 3.33 1.06 -4.43
N ALA A 185 2.48 0.53 -3.54
CA ALA A 185 1.44 -0.44 -3.88
C ALA A 185 0.06 0.14 -3.56
N LEU A 186 -0.87 0.02 -4.50
CA LEU A 186 -2.22 0.58 -4.41
C LEU A 186 -3.25 -0.53 -4.22
N ALA A 187 -4.33 -0.23 -3.49
CA ALA A 187 -5.37 -1.17 -3.13
C ALA A 187 -6.21 -1.66 -4.32
N GLY A 188 -6.25 -0.86 -5.39
CA GLY A 188 -7.01 -1.07 -6.60
C GLY A 188 -8.38 -0.39 -6.58
N ILE A 189 -9.00 -0.39 -7.76
CA ILE A 189 -10.38 0.02 -7.99
C ILE A 189 -11.19 -1.23 -8.34
N VAL A 190 -12.42 -1.31 -7.85
CA VAL A 190 -13.32 -2.40 -8.22
C VAL A 190 -13.72 -2.23 -9.69
N HIS A 191 -13.47 -3.23 -10.54
CA HIS A 191 -13.75 -3.13 -11.97
C HIS A 191 -15.04 -3.85 -12.41
N THR A 192 -15.69 -4.62 -11.52
CA THR A 192 -16.82 -5.48 -11.84
C THR A 192 -17.94 -5.40 -10.80
N GLY A 193 -19.17 -5.74 -11.20
CA GLY A 193 -20.33 -5.79 -10.32
C GLY A 193 -20.87 -4.41 -9.91
N GLU A 194 -21.81 -4.38 -8.97
CA GLU A 194 -22.51 -3.15 -8.53
C GLU A 194 -21.57 -2.10 -7.94
N ARG A 195 -20.42 -2.53 -7.42
CA ARG A 195 -19.40 -1.66 -6.81
C ARG A 195 -18.36 -1.15 -7.82
N LYS A 196 -18.55 -1.35 -9.12
CA LYS A 196 -17.61 -0.91 -10.16
C LYS A 196 -17.29 0.59 -10.00
N GLY A 197 -16.01 0.94 -10.11
CA GLY A 197 -15.49 2.29 -9.93
C GLY A 197 -15.19 2.66 -8.47
N GLN A 198 -15.56 1.84 -7.49
CA GLN A 198 -15.29 2.16 -6.09
C GLN A 198 -13.82 1.87 -5.73
N PRO A 199 -13.14 2.82 -5.05
CA PRO A 199 -11.79 2.58 -4.52
C PRO A 199 -11.80 1.48 -3.45
N MET A 200 -10.75 0.66 -3.43
CA MET A 200 -10.53 -0.34 -2.39
C MET A 200 -9.75 0.25 -1.22
N LYS A 201 -9.94 -0.33 -0.04
CA LYS A 201 -9.31 0.12 1.21
C LYS A 201 -8.29 -0.87 1.75
N LEU A 202 -7.29 -0.35 2.47
CA LEU A 202 -6.28 -1.10 3.21
C LEU A 202 -6.49 -0.89 4.71
N ASN A 203 -7.38 -1.67 5.29
CA ASN A 203 -7.88 -1.47 6.66
C ASN A 203 -6.84 -1.73 7.77
N GLN A 204 -5.95 -2.72 7.59
CA GLN A 204 -5.08 -3.20 8.67
C GLN A 204 -3.62 -2.75 8.54
N VAL A 205 -3.23 -2.22 7.37
CA VAL A 205 -1.84 -1.85 7.14
C VAL A 205 -1.54 -0.48 7.75
N GLN A 206 -0.43 -0.38 8.46
CA GLN A 206 0.01 0.84 9.14
C GLN A 206 1.53 1.01 8.97
N VAL A 207 2.07 2.11 9.50
CA VAL A 207 3.53 2.28 9.61
C VAL A 207 4.15 1.08 10.33
N ASN A 208 5.36 0.72 9.93
CA ASN A 208 6.12 -0.46 10.35
C ASN A 208 5.61 -1.80 9.81
N SER A 209 4.55 -1.83 9.00
CA SER A 209 4.12 -3.04 8.29
C SER A 209 5.13 -3.46 7.23
N LEU A 210 5.27 -4.76 6.99
CA LEU A 210 5.98 -5.30 5.83
C LEU A 210 5.01 -5.33 4.66
N CYS A 211 5.39 -4.69 3.55
CA CYS A 211 4.75 -4.87 2.27
C CYS A 211 5.50 -5.94 1.48
N VAL A 212 4.79 -6.95 1.02
CA VAL A 212 5.28 -8.08 0.24
C VAL A 212 4.67 -8.02 -1.16
N LEU A 213 5.50 -7.92 -2.18
CA LEU A 213 5.05 -7.85 -3.57
C LEU A 213 5.21 -9.22 -4.22
N THR A 214 4.11 -9.76 -4.74
CA THR A 214 4.06 -11.12 -5.29
C THR A 214 3.57 -11.13 -6.72
N THR A 215 4.07 -12.08 -7.51
CA THR A 215 3.60 -12.29 -8.87
C THR A 215 3.72 -13.76 -9.26
N ARG A 216 3.38 -14.05 -10.51
CA ARG A 216 3.50 -15.37 -11.15
C ARG A 216 4.02 -15.16 -12.55
N ASP A 217 4.91 -16.04 -12.99
CA ASP A 217 5.32 -16.06 -14.39
C ASP A 217 4.11 -16.33 -15.30
N PRO A 218 4.13 -15.83 -16.55
CA PRO A 218 3.13 -16.18 -17.55
C PRO A 218 2.93 -17.70 -17.64
N TYR A 219 1.68 -18.15 -17.76
CA TYR A 219 1.28 -19.56 -17.87
C TYR A 219 1.57 -20.46 -16.64
N SER A 220 2.14 -19.93 -15.56
CA SER A 220 2.36 -20.70 -14.32
C SER A 220 1.10 -20.86 -13.47
N HIS A 221 1.14 -21.80 -12.52
CA HIS A 221 0.03 -22.09 -11.62
C HIS A 221 0.05 -21.18 -10.38
N GLU A 222 -1.07 -21.10 -9.65
CA GLU A 222 -1.16 -20.27 -8.45
C GLU A 222 -0.18 -20.68 -7.35
N ARG A 223 0.11 -21.99 -7.23
CA ARG A 223 1.16 -22.51 -6.34
C ARG A 223 2.56 -21.97 -6.61
N ASP A 224 2.82 -21.52 -7.85
CA ASP A 224 4.11 -21.00 -8.28
C ASP A 224 4.25 -19.50 -7.98
N ARG A 225 3.27 -18.88 -7.31
CA ARG A 225 3.35 -17.48 -6.89
C ARG A 225 4.58 -17.27 -6.02
N TYR A 226 5.38 -16.28 -6.40
CA TYR A 226 6.62 -15.96 -5.73
C TYR A 226 6.68 -14.49 -5.32
N ILE A 227 7.51 -14.22 -4.31
CA ILE A 227 7.81 -12.87 -3.82
C ILE A 227 8.94 -12.31 -4.69
N PHE A 228 8.77 -11.10 -5.22
CA PHE A 228 9.81 -10.45 -6.04
C PHE A 228 10.41 -9.22 -5.37
N ALA A 229 9.74 -8.64 -4.37
CA ALA A 229 10.24 -7.53 -3.59
C ALA A 229 9.50 -7.40 -2.25
N VAL A 230 10.17 -6.77 -1.28
CA VAL A 230 9.59 -6.39 0.00
C VAL A 230 10.04 -4.99 0.39
N PHE A 231 9.22 -4.28 1.16
CA PHE A 231 9.61 -3.00 1.75
C PHE A 231 8.89 -2.70 3.05
N LEU A 232 9.52 -1.91 3.91
CA LEU A 232 8.95 -1.42 5.15
C LEU A 232 8.01 -0.25 4.85
N VAL A 233 6.76 -0.35 5.29
CA VAL A 233 5.79 0.74 5.13
C VAL A 233 6.10 1.85 6.12
N ASP A 234 6.44 3.04 5.62
CA ASP A 234 6.58 4.26 6.44
C ASP A 234 5.46 5.28 6.20
N GLU A 235 4.68 5.10 5.12
CA GLU A 235 3.49 5.88 4.82
C GLU A 235 2.39 4.93 4.31
N ALA A 236 1.21 5.02 4.92
CA ALA A 236 0.02 4.25 4.56
C ALA A 236 -1.21 5.16 4.51
N PHE A 237 -2.02 4.99 3.48
CA PHE A 237 -3.34 5.61 3.34
C PHE A 237 -4.38 4.50 3.25
N GLU A 238 -5.37 4.52 4.15
CA GLU A 238 -6.43 3.51 4.19
C GLU A 238 -7.26 3.50 2.90
N GLY A 239 -7.45 4.66 2.27
CA GLY A 239 -8.45 4.85 1.21
C GLY A 239 -9.74 5.46 1.75
N ASP A 240 -10.38 6.30 0.94
CA ASP A 240 -11.68 6.91 1.25
C ASP A 240 -12.69 6.62 0.13
N ASN A 241 -13.79 7.39 0.06
CA ASN A 241 -14.81 7.18 -0.98
C ASN A 241 -14.40 7.71 -2.36
N ARG A 242 -13.28 8.44 -2.44
CA ARG A 242 -12.75 9.07 -3.66
C ARG A 242 -11.47 8.38 -4.11
N ASP A 243 -10.58 8.11 -3.16
CA ASP A 243 -9.22 7.65 -3.43
C ASP A 243 -8.99 6.25 -2.83
N GLU A 244 -8.32 5.39 -3.59
CA GLU A 244 -7.92 4.07 -3.14
C GLU A 244 -6.83 4.12 -2.07
N GLY A 245 -6.80 3.11 -1.21
CA GLY A 245 -5.73 2.96 -0.24
C GLY A 245 -4.38 2.68 -0.91
N PHE A 246 -3.30 3.05 -0.25
CA PHE A 246 -1.96 2.71 -0.70
C PHE A 246 -0.99 2.55 0.45
N VAL A 247 0.12 1.88 0.17
CA VAL A 247 1.32 1.87 1.01
C VAL A 247 2.53 2.26 0.21
N THR A 248 3.47 2.95 0.84
CA THR A 248 4.72 3.36 0.20
C THR A 248 5.86 3.41 1.23
N THR A 249 7.08 3.59 0.73
CA THR A 249 8.28 3.79 1.53
C THR A 249 9.17 4.89 0.98
N ARG A 250 9.74 5.69 1.87
CA ARG A 250 10.95 6.50 1.61
C ARG A 250 12.17 5.95 2.33
N SER A 251 11.99 5.01 3.24
CA SER A 251 13.07 4.31 3.94
C SER A 251 13.96 3.51 2.98
N ASN A 252 15.20 3.27 3.41
CA ASN A 252 16.13 2.38 2.73
C ASN A 252 15.78 0.90 2.91
N PHE A 253 14.83 0.56 3.79
CA PHE A 253 14.39 -0.80 4.05
C PHE A 253 13.46 -1.31 2.95
N ARG A 254 14.07 -1.59 1.80
CA ARG A 254 13.41 -2.06 0.60
C ARG A 254 14.36 -2.97 -0.18
N ILE A 255 13.91 -4.16 -0.52
CA ILE A 255 14.72 -5.18 -1.17
C ILE A 255 13.94 -5.70 -2.38
N LYS A 256 14.58 -5.71 -3.53
CA LYS A 256 14.12 -6.44 -4.71
C LYS A 256 14.95 -7.71 -4.87
N LEU A 257 14.33 -8.75 -5.38
CA LEU A 257 14.98 -10.02 -5.65
C LEU A 257 15.28 -10.12 -7.15
N SER A 258 16.46 -10.65 -7.47
CA SER A 258 16.77 -11.13 -8.82
C SER A 258 15.76 -12.20 -9.23
N PRO A 259 15.58 -12.48 -10.53
CA PRO A 259 14.75 -13.59 -10.97
C PRO A 259 15.12 -14.90 -10.29
N HIS A 260 16.41 -15.20 -10.12
CA HIS A 260 16.83 -16.45 -9.49
C HIS A 260 16.49 -16.53 -8.00
N GLU A 261 16.66 -15.43 -7.25
CA GLU A 261 16.27 -15.37 -5.83
C GLU A 261 14.75 -15.41 -5.66
N ALA A 262 14.01 -14.66 -6.49
CA ALA A 262 12.57 -14.55 -6.41
C ALA A 262 11.88 -15.92 -6.55
N HIS A 263 12.31 -16.74 -7.50
CA HIS A 263 11.76 -18.09 -7.71
C HIS A 263 12.01 -19.07 -6.56
N LYS A 264 12.93 -18.76 -5.63
CA LYS A 264 13.13 -19.54 -4.40
C LYS A 264 12.15 -19.12 -3.28
N MET A 265 11.50 -17.96 -3.42
CA MET A 265 10.62 -17.37 -2.42
C MET A 265 9.14 -17.60 -2.78
N LEU A 266 8.70 -18.87 -2.82
CA LEU A 266 7.29 -19.18 -3.07
C LEU A 266 6.41 -18.63 -1.93
N PHE A 267 5.45 -17.77 -2.27
CA PHE A 267 4.57 -17.09 -1.33
C PHE A 267 3.78 -18.06 -0.45
N TRP A 268 3.33 -19.17 -1.04
CA TRP A 268 2.53 -20.19 -0.38
C TRP A 268 3.34 -21.07 0.60
N ASN A 269 4.65 -20.86 0.73
CA ASN A 269 5.39 -21.42 1.86
C ASN A 269 5.07 -20.70 3.18
N TYR A 270 4.72 -19.41 3.13
CA TYR A 270 4.48 -18.58 4.30
C TYR A 270 2.99 -18.42 4.61
N TYR A 271 2.16 -18.34 3.57
CA TYR A 271 0.73 -18.05 3.71
C TYR A 271 -0.15 -19.27 3.46
N ALA A 272 -1.23 -19.37 4.22
CA ALA A 272 -2.31 -20.33 4.05
C ALA A 272 -3.66 -19.60 4.20
N ASN A 273 -4.67 -20.00 3.43
CA ASN A 273 -6.02 -19.44 3.56
C ASN A 273 -6.72 -20.04 4.78
N ASP A 274 -7.43 -19.22 5.56
CA ASP A 274 -8.14 -19.67 6.77
C ASP A 274 -9.16 -20.78 6.49
N SER A 275 -9.85 -20.71 5.36
CA SER A 275 -10.92 -21.67 5.01
C SER A 275 -10.41 -22.96 4.38
N GLN A 276 -9.26 -22.93 3.71
CA GLN A 276 -8.68 -24.05 2.96
C GLN A 276 -7.15 -23.97 3.03
N PRO A 277 -6.55 -24.31 4.18
CA PRO A 277 -5.16 -23.99 4.44
C PRO A 277 -4.17 -24.82 3.61
N GLU A 278 -4.54 -26.02 3.19
CA GLU A 278 -3.77 -26.89 2.28
C GLU A 278 -3.86 -26.49 0.79
N VAL A 279 -4.69 -25.50 0.43
CA VAL A 279 -4.89 -25.08 -0.95
C VAL A 279 -4.19 -23.76 -1.25
N ALA A 280 -3.18 -23.82 -2.13
CA ALA A 280 -2.49 -22.66 -2.68
C ALA A 280 -3.35 -21.94 -3.73
N ALA A 281 -4.37 -21.20 -3.28
CA ALA A 281 -5.28 -20.45 -4.14
C ALA A 281 -5.49 -19.02 -3.64
N TRP A 282 -5.26 -18.01 -4.49
CA TRP A 282 -5.51 -16.63 -4.10
C TRP A 282 -7.00 -16.31 -4.07
N GLY A 283 -7.80 -16.77 -5.03
CA GLY A 283 -9.20 -16.35 -5.13
C GLY A 283 -9.37 -14.85 -5.41
N THR A 284 -10.29 -14.21 -4.70
CA THR A 284 -10.72 -12.81 -4.90
C THR A 284 -9.84 -11.79 -4.18
N GLY A 285 -9.87 -10.54 -4.63
CA GLY A 285 -9.12 -9.43 -4.05
C GLY A 285 -7.67 -9.33 -4.54
N LEU A 286 -7.05 -8.19 -4.25
CA LEU A 286 -5.71 -7.82 -4.73
C LEU A 286 -4.64 -7.88 -3.63
N HIS A 287 -5.02 -8.12 -2.38
CA HIS A 287 -4.10 -8.23 -1.27
C HIS A 287 -4.52 -9.29 -0.25
N ARG A 288 -3.57 -9.71 0.59
CA ARG A 288 -3.75 -10.55 1.78
C ARG A 288 -3.03 -9.91 2.96
N TYR A 289 -3.61 -10.03 4.15
CA TYR A 289 -2.92 -9.64 5.38
C TYR A 289 -2.08 -10.82 5.87
N LEU A 290 -0.90 -10.50 6.38
CA LEU A 290 0.03 -11.44 6.99
C LEU A 290 0.23 -11.04 8.45
N ASP A 291 0.41 -12.03 9.32
CA ASP A 291 0.86 -11.78 10.68
C ASP A 291 2.37 -11.45 10.72
N ASP A 292 2.86 -11.16 11.92
CA ASP A 292 4.26 -10.80 12.15
C ASP A 292 5.22 -11.97 12.06
N GLU A 293 4.77 -13.19 12.37
CA GLU A 293 5.59 -14.39 12.25
C GLU A 293 5.87 -14.69 10.78
N GLN A 294 4.86 -14.62 9.92
CA GLN A 294 4.97 -14.76 8.47
C GLN A 294 5.91 -13.70 7.88
N ALA A 295 5.81 -12.45 8.33
CA ALA A 295 6.71 -11.39 7.86
C ALA A 295 8.17 -11.64 8.27
N ILE A 296 8.42 -12.07 9.50
CA ILE A 296 9.78 -12.43 9.95
C ILE A 296 10.31 -13.64 9.18
N GLN A 297 9.50 -14.69 8.96
CA GLN A 297 9.91 -15.86 8.18
C GLN A 297 10.37 -15.47 6.76
N ILE A 298 9.63 -14.55 6.11
CA ILE A 298 10.00 -14.00 4.79
C ILE A 298 11.35 -13.25 4.89
N LEU A 299 11.50 -12.35 5.87
CA LEU A 299 12.73 -11.57 6.03
C LEU A 299 13.95 -12.43 6.39
N GLN A 300 13.77 -13.50 7.18
CA GLN A 300 14.82 -14.47 7.50
C GLN A 300 15.32 -15.20 6.26
N ASP A 301 14.40 -15.65 5.40
CA ASP A 301 14.78 -16.32 4.15
C ASP A 301 15.42 -15.34 3.15
N ILE A 302 14.94 -14.11 3.05
CA ILE A 302 15.58 -13.06 2.25
C ILE A 302 17.00 -12.80 2.78
N ASN A 303 17.18 -12.71 4.11
CA ASN A 303 18.50 -12.52 4.71
C ASN A 303 19.45 -13.67 4.33
N LYS A 304 18.99 -14.92 4.38
CA LYS A 304 19.76 -16.09 3.91
C LYS A 304 20.09 -16.02 2.42
N LEU A 305 19.13 -15.63 1.57
CA LEU A 305 19.35 -15.50 0.13
C LEU A 305 20.37 -14.40 -0.22
N LYS A 306 20.41 -13.33 0.58
CA LYS A 306 21.31 -12.20 0.37
C LYS A 306 22.71 -12.39 0.96
N GLN A 307 22.99 -13.48 1.66
CA GLN A 307 24.34 -13.79 2.15
C GLN A 307 25.37 -13.83 1.01
N GLY A 308 26.49 -13.14 1.18
CA GLY A 308 27.54 -13.01 0.18
C GLY A 308 27.23 -12.06 -0.97
N THR A 309 26.05 -11.42 -0.98
CA THR A 309 25.67 -10.43 -2.01
C THR A 309 25.93 -9.00 -1.53
N LYS A 310 25.86 -8.02 -2.44
CA LYS A 310 25.95 -6.59 -2.10
C LYS A 310 24.86 -6.13 -1.11
N ASP A 311 23.73 -6.83 -1.05
CA ASP A 311 22.57 -6.47 -0.23
C ASP A 311 22.56 -7.19 1.15
N GLU A 312 23.58 -7.99 1.48
CA GLU A 312 23.64 -8.76 2.74
C GLU A 312 23.41 -7.88 3.97
N LYS A 313 24.15 -6.77 4.08
CA LYS A 313 24.03 -5.84 5.20
C LYS A 313 22.63 -5.23 5.30
N LEU A 314 22.05 -4.87 4.16
CA LEU A 314 20.71 -4.31 4.11
C LEU A 314 19.68 -5.35 4.58
N ALA A 315 19.78 -6.59 4.09
CA ALA A 315 18.87 -7.67 4.48
C ALA A 315 18.95 -7.98 5.98
N ASN A 316 20.15 -8.02 6.55
CA ASN A 316 20.32 -8.25 7.99
C ASN A 316 19.74 -7.09 8.82
N SER A 317 20.12 -5.84 8.50
CA SER A 317 19.60 -4.68 9.22
C SER A 317 18.09 -4.50 9.06
N PHE A 318 17.52 -4.91 7.92
CA PHE A 318 16.07 -4.86 7.72
C PHE A 318 15.35 -5.87 8.62
N LEU A 319 15.83 -7.12 8.68
CA LEU A 319 15.28 -8.13 9.59
C LEU A 319 15.34 -7.67 11.05
N GLU A 320 16.51 -7.21 11.51
CA GLU A 320 16.72 -6.73 12.88
C GLU A 320 15.83 -5.54 13.20
N TYR A 321 15.76 -4.55 12.30
CA TYR A 321 14.94 -3.36 12.50
C TYR A 321 13.45 -3.71 12.55
N PHE A 322 12.96 -4.54 11.63
CA PHE A 322 11.56 -4.93 11.60
C PHE A 322 11.15 -5.69 12.88
N ALA A 323 12.00 -6.60 13.36
CA ALA A 323 11.77 -7.29 14.62
C ALA A 323 11.75 -6.33 15.82
N LEU A 324 12.69 -5.36 15.86
CA LEU A 324 12.77 -4.37 16.92
C LEU A 324 11.51 -3.50 16.99
N VAL A 325 11.09 -2.90 15.87
CA VAL A 325 9.96 -1.95 15.87
C VAL A 325 8.60 -2.62 16.08
N ASN A 326 8.51 -3.94 15.85
CA ASN A 326 7.31 -4.73 16.11
C ASN A 326 7.42 -5.60 17.38
N ASN A 327 8.50 -5.46 18.16
CA ASN A 327 8.74 -6.19 19.42
C ASN A 327 8.66 -7.72 19.29
N ILE A 328 9.36 -8.28 18.29
CA ILE A 328 9.35 -9.70 17.97
C ILE A 328 10.71 -10.34 18.34
N ASP A 329 10.69 -11.47 19.04
CA ASP A 329 11.89 -12.28 19.28
C ASP A 329 12.14 -13.21 18.09
N ILE A 330 13.14 -12.88 17.27
CA ILE A 330 13.52 -13.63 16.06
C ILE A 330 13.87 -15.10 16.37
N ASN A 331 14.25 -15.43 17.61
CA ASN A 331 14.63 -16.78 18.00
C ASN A 331 13.43 -17.68 18.38
N ARG A 332 12.22 -17.11 18.47
CA ARG A 332 10.99 -17.81 18.88
C ARG A 332 9.96 -17.92 17.76
N ILE A 333 10.39 -17.73 16.52
CA ILE A 333 9.52 -17.81 15.35
C ILE A 333 9.23 -19.27 15.03
N PRO A 334 7.96 -19.68 14.90
CA PRO A 334 7.62 -21.05 14.54
C PRO A 334 8.08 -21.38 13.11
N GLU A 335 8.13 -22.68 12.82
CA GLU A 335 8.31 -23.19 11.45
C GLU A 335 7.21 -22.65 10.52
N LYS A 336 7.54 -22.57 9.23
CA LYS A 336 6.60 -22.11 8.20
C LYS A 336 5.42 -23.07 8.11
N ASN A 337 4.21 -22.52 8.05
CA ASN A 337 2.98 -23.31 8.02
C ASN A 337 2.03 -22.86 6.88
N GLY A 338 2.60 -22.35 5.80
CA GLY A 338 1.86 -22.00 4.58
C GLY A 338 1.34 -23.23 3.84
N ALA A 339 0.50 -23.00 2.83
CA ALA A 339 -0.19 -24.07 2.11
C ALA A 339 0.73 -25.14 1.51
N LEU A 340 1.93 -24.75 1.06
CA LEU A 340 2.91 -25.70 0.50
C LEU A 340 3.71 -26.46 1.57
N GLN A 341 3.61 -26.08 2.84
CA GLN A 341 4.27 -26.77 3.97
C GLN A 341 3.34 -27.80 4.64
N ARG A 342 2.09 -27.88 4.19
CA ARG A 342 1.05 -28.77 4.73
C ARG A 342 0.75 -29.98 3.84
N ILE A 343 1.53 -30.17 2.77
CA ILE A 343 1.34 -31.21 1.76
C ILE A 343 2.12 -32.46 2.12
#